data_AF-A0A7V8VLI4-F1
#
_entry.id   AF-A0A7V8VLI4-F1
#
_cell.length_a   1.000
_cell.length_b   1.000
_cell.length_c   1.000
_cell.angle_alpha   90.00
_cell.angle_beta   90.00
_cell.angle_gamma   90.00
#
_symmetry.space_group_name_H-M   'P 1'
#
loop_
_entity.id
_entity.type
_entity.pdbx_description
1 polymer ?
#
loop_
_entity_poly.entity_id
_entity_poly.type
_entity_poly.pdbx_seq_one_letter_code
_entity_poly.pdbx_strand_id
1 'polypeptide(L)' 'MDERIVTKPLTRAGILLGVGLGGFVDGILLHQILQTHNMLSARLPKTTIPNVEINMFWDGMFHSFTWITTAIGLVLL' A
#
# COMPACT_ATOMS: atom_id res chain seq x y z
N MET A 1 -7.34 -28.55 31.85
CA MET A 1 -6.55 -27.38 31.45
C MET A 1 -6.80 -27.22 29.96
N ASP A 2 -7.55 -26.19 29.57
CA ASP A 2 -7.92 -25.93 28.18
C ASP A 2 -6.74 -25.22 27.52
N GLU A 3 -5.81 -26.00 26.96
CA GLU A 3 -4.78 -25.48 26.05
C GLU A 3 -5.42 -25.15 24.71
N ARG A 4 -6.27 -24.12 24.68
CA ARG A 4 -6.53 -23.43 23.42
C ARG A 4 -5.20 -22.86 23.01
N ILE A 5 -4.58 -23.45 21.99
CA ILE A 5 -3.59 -22.78 21.18
C ILE A 5 -4.28 -21.50 20.72
N VAL A 6 -4.06 -20.41 21.45
CA VAL A 6 -4.32 -19.06 20.96
C VAL A 6 -3.36 -18.96 19.80
N THR A 7 -3.82 -19.29 18.59
CA THR A 7 -3.07 -19.00 17.38
C THR A 7 -2.87 -17.50 17.42
N LYS A 8 -1.69 -17.08 17.86
CA LYS A 8 -1.32 -15.67 17.91
C LYS A 8 -1.68 -15.07 16.55
N PRO A 9 -2.23 -13.85 16.48
CA PRO A 9 -2.69 -13.23 15.24
C PRO A 9 -1.62 -13.06 14.14
N LEU A 10 -0.44 -13.70 14.26
CA LEU A 10 0.69 -13.75 13.35
C LEU A 10 0.32 -13.95 11.88
N THR A 11 -0.62 -14.84 11.55
CA THR A 11 -1.03 -15.00 10.14
C THR A 11 -1.73 -13.74 9.63
N ARG A 12 -2.61 -13.14 10.44
CA ARG A 12 -3.33 -11.91 10.09
C ARG A 12 -2.37 -10.72 10.05
N ALA A 13 -1.49 -10.61 11.03
CA ALA A 13 -0.43 -9.61 11.10
C ALA A 13 0.48 -9.71 9.87
N GLY A 14 0.99 -10.91 9.56
CA GLY A 14 1.84 -11.17 8.41
C GLY A 14 1.17 -10.84 7.07
N ILE A 15 -0.12 -11.17 6.90
CA ILE A 15 -0.88 -10.79 5.70
C ILE A 15 -0.96 -9.27 5.57
N LEU A 16 -1.37 -8.56 6.63
CA LEU A 16 -1.52 -7.10 6.57
C LEU A 16 -0.17 -6.39 6.37
N LEU A 17 0.88 -6.85 7.05
CA LEU A 17 2.24 -6.37 6.83
C LEU A 17 2.69 -6.61 5.38
N GLY A 18 2.45 -7.80 4.83
CA GLY A 18 2.78 -8.13 3.45
C GLY A 18 2.06 -7.24 2.43
N VAL A 19 0.76 -7.01 2.61
CA VAL A 19 -0.04 -6.11 1.75
C VAL A 19 0.47 -4.67 1.86
N GLY A 20 0.67 -4.17 3.08
CA GLY A 20 1.10 -2.79 3.31
C GLY A 20 2.52 -2.52 2.80
N LEU A 21 3.49 -3.36 3.17
CA LEU A 21 4.88 -3.23 2.73
C LEU A 21 5.03 -3.50 1.23
N GLY A 22 4.32 -4.49 0.68
CA GLY A 22 4.28 -4.74 -0.76
C GLY A 22 3.73 -3.55 -1.54
N GLY A 23 2.66 -2.92 -1.04
CA GLY A 23 2.13 -1.69 -1.63
C GLY A 23 3.10 -0.50 -1.52
N PHE A 24 3.90 -0.40 -0.46
CA PHE A 24 4.98 0.59 -0.42
C PHE A 24 6.06 0.32 -1.46
N VAL A 25 6.46 -0.93 -1.65
CA VAL A 25 7.42 -1.30 -2.71
C VAL A 25 6.86 -0.91 -4.08
N ASP A 26 5.60 -1.21 -4.35
CA ASP A 26 4.91 -0.78 -5.59
C ASP A 26 4.89 0.75 -5.74
N GLY A 27 4.40 1.49 -4.75
CA GLY A 27 4.29 2.95 -4.86
C GLY A 27 5.65 3.66 -4.96
N ILE A 28 6.65 3.23 -4.18
CA ILE A 28 8.00 3.83 -4.24
C ILE A 28 8.68 3.46 -5.56
N LEU A 29 8.74 2.17 -5.89
CA LEU A 29 9.49 1.74 -7.07
C LEU A 29 8.74 2.05 -8.35
N LEU A 30 7.46 1.68 -8.47
CA LEU A 30 6.72 1.73 -9.73
C LEU A 30 6.03 3.08 -9.97
N HIS A 31 5.47 3.74 -8.95
CA HIS A 31 4.80 5.05 -9.14
C HIS A 31 5.77 6.22 -9.09
N GLN A 32 6.78 6.17 -8.22
CA GLN A 32 7.68 7.31 -7.96
C GLN A 32 9.05 7.22 -8.67
N ILE A 33 9.80 6.12 -8.50
CA ILE A 33 11.15 6.00 -9.06
C ILE A 33 11.11 5.66 -10.55
N LEU A 34 10.47 4.53 -10.90
CA LEU A 34 10.37 4.06 -12.28
C LEU A 34 9.24 4.73 -13.04
N GLN A 35 8.26 5.30 -12.33
CA GLN A 35 7.13 6.04 -12.89
C GLN A 35 6.38 5.29 -14.01
N THR A 36 6.40 3.96 -13.97
CA THR A 36 5.89 3.10 -15.06
C THR A 36 4.38 3.11 -15.12
N HIS A 37 3.72 3.18 -13.96
CA HIS A 37 2.29 3.39 -13.85
C HIS A 37 1.98 4.20 -12.60
N ASN A 38 0.88 4.95 -12.62
CA ASN A 38 0.29 5.65 -11.48
C ASN A 38 -1.20 5.33 -11.45
N MET A 39 -1.88 5.58 -10.33
CA MET A 39 -3.24 5.09 -10.08
C MET A 39 -4.25 5.37 -11.19
N LEU A 40 -4.16 6.54 -11.86
CA LEU A 40 -5.08 6.92 -12.92
C LEU A 40 -4.42 7.07 -14.29
N SER A 41 -3.15 6.70 -14.44
CA SER A 41 -2.34 7.03 -15.62
C SER A 41 -2.87 6.42 -16.92
N ALA A 42 -3.58 5.29 -16.85
CA ALA A 42 -4.23 4.66 -17.99
C ALA A 42 -5.42 5.48 -18.54
N ARG A 43 -6.06 6.31 -17.70
CA ARG A 43 -7.21 7.15 -18.08
C ARG A 43 -6.87 8.64 -18.14
N LEU A 44 -5.93 9.08 -17.31
CA LEU A 44 -5.40 10.43 -17.22
C LEU A 44 -3.89 10.37 -17.50
N PRO A 45 -3.48 10.40 -18.78
CA PRO A 45 -2.08 10.34 -19.15
C PRO A 45 -1.28 11.47 -18.52
N LYS A 46 -0.05 11.17 -18.07
CA LYS A 46 0.87 12.12 -17.41
C LYS A 46 1.55 13.10 -18.39
N THR A 47 0.80 13.59 -19.38
CA THR A 47 1.30 14.51 -20.42
C THR A 47 0.99 15.97 -20.14
N THR A 48 0.16 16.25 -19.13
CA THR A 48 -0.20 17.60 -18.69
C THR A 48 -0.02 17.74 -17.18
N ILE A 49 0.27 18.95 -16.71
CA ILE A 49 0.46 19.23 -15.28
C ILE A 49 -0.78 18.86 -14.45
N PRO A 50 -2.03 19.21 -14.85
CA PRO A 50 -3.20 18.80 -14.09
C PRO A 50 -3.35 17.27 -13.97
N ASN A 51 -3.03 16.52 -15.02
CA ASN A 51 -3.09 15.07 -14.95
C ASN A 51 -2.01 14.49 -14.04
N VAL A 52 -0.81 15.07 -14.03
CA VAL A 52 0.27 14.67 -13.11
C VAL A 52 -0.14 14.93 -11.66
N GLU A 53 -0.70 16.10 -11.35
CA GLU A 53 -1.18 16.45 -10.01
C GLU A 53 -2.30 15.51 -9.53
N ILE A 54 -3.26 15.19 -10.41
CA ILE A 54 -4.33 14.24 -10.08
C ILE A 54 -3.76 12.84 -9.83
N ASN A 55 -2.85 12.35 -10.67
CA ASN A 55 -2.21 11.05 -10.44
C ASN A 55 -1.44 11.04 -9.11
N MET A 56 -0.66 12.09 -8.82
CA MET A 56 0.10 12.23 -7.59
C MET A 56 -0.79 12.22 -6.34
N PHE A 57 -1.96 12.88 -6.39
CA PHE A 57 -2.95 12.83 -5.31
C PHE A 57 -3.42 11.39 -5.06
N TRP A 58 -3.76 10.65 -6.12
CA TRP A 58 -4.24 9.28 -5.98
C TRP A 58 -3.14 8.30 -5.56
N ASP A 59 -1.89 8.50 -5.96
CA ASP A 59 -0.76 7.75 -5.44
C ASP A 59 -0.58 8.01 -3.93
N GLY A 60 -0.80 9.25 -3.46
CA GLY A 60 -0.81 9.60 -2.04
C GLY A 60 -1.92 8.91 -1.25
N MET A 61 -3.12 8.80 -1.83
CA MET A 61 -4.24 8.04 -1.26
C MET A 61 -3.92 6.55 -1.17
N PHE A 62 -3.31 5.98 -2.21
CA PHE A 62 -2.80 4.61 -2.21
C PHE A 62 -1.77 4.40 -1.09
N HIS A 63 -0.78 5.30 -0.96
CA HIS A 63 0.20 5.24 0.11
C HIS A 63 -0.41 5.36 1.52
N SER A 64 -1.46 6.16 1.69
CA SER A 64 -2.16 6.25 2.97
C SER A 64 -2.83 4.91 3.32
N PHE A 65 -3.43 4.24 2.34
CA PHE A 65 -3.98 2.89 2.51
C PHE A 65 -2.89 1.86 2.87
N THR A 66 -1.75 1.86 2.17
CA THR A 66 -0.64 0.93 2.46
C THR A 66 -0.05 1.19 3.85
N TRP A 67 0.06 2.46 4.24
CA TRP A 67 0.51 2.86 5.57
C TRP A 67 -0.41 2.36 6.68
N ILE A 68 -1.73 2.61 6.56
CA ILE A 68 -2.72 2.15 7.55
C ILE A 68 -2.69 0.63 7.66
N THR A 69 -2.64 -0.07 6.51
CA THR A 69 -2.58 -1.54 6.49
C THR A 69 -1.32 -2.06 7.19
N THR A 70 -0.17 -1.43 6.96
CA THR A 70 1.08 -1.74 7.65
C THR A 70 0.96 -1.50 9.15
N ALA A 71 0.40 -0.37 9.58
CA ALA A 71 0.22 -0.04 10.99
C ALA A 71 -0.69 -1.04 11.70
N ILE A 72 -1.81 -1.46 11.09
CA ILE A 72 -2.67 -2.50 11.64
C ILE A 72 -1.91 -3.82 11.74
N GLY A 73 -1.15 -4.18 10.70
CA GLY A 73 -0.28 -5.36 10.71
C GLY A 73 0.72 -5.36 11.87
N LEU A 74 1.33 -4.21 12.18
CA LEU A 74 2.23 -4.05 13.33
C LEU A 74 1.51 -4.16 14.67
N VAL A 75 0.28 -3.62 14.79
CA VAL A 75 -0.53 -3.72 16.01
C VAL A 75 -0.96 -5.16 16.30
N LEU A 76 -1.15 -5.97 15.25
CA LEU A 76 -1.55 -7.38 15.37
C LEU A 76 -0.36 -8.34 15.57
N LEU A 77 0.88 -7.89 15.41
CA LEU A 77 2.09 -8.71 15.53
C LEU A 77 2.47 -8.93 16.99
#